data_AF-A0A061NA55-F1
#
_entry.id   AF-A0A061NA55-F1
#
_cell.length_a   1.000
_cell.length_b   1.000
_cell.length_c   1.000
_cell.angle_alpha   90.00
_cell.angle_beta   90.00
_cell.angle_gamma   90.00
#
_symmetry.space_group_name_H-M   'P 1'
#
loop_
_entity.id
_entity.type
_entity.pdbx_description
1 polymer ?
#
loop_
_entity_poly.entity_id
_entity_poly.type
_entity_poly.pdbx_seq_one_letter_code
_entity_poly.pdbx_strand_id
1 'polypeptide(L)'
;MPQPHLPMRLQFFSEQPEGDTTATDNPSPEQKTESSEQKMIPKNRFDEVNTQMQEMKTQLAELQEEKRQAEEAKAEEVRRQKEEQGEYKDLLETAQTELQTYKSDFASKKERAEALEATINELVKTELTSIDEEMHELIPSNLSPEQKLEWINKAKAKGFFTSPSQEPRSVGSKKQQEDDTPPKKDPENMNPLQKNSSRNG
;
A
#
# COMPACT_ATOMS: atom_id res chain seq x y z
N MET A 1 8.66 -26.92 17.53
CA MET A 1 8.16 -27.44 18.81
C MET A 1 6.64 -27.34 18.79
N PRO A 2 5.90 -28.46 18.81
CA PRO A 2 4.44 -28.48 18.72
C PRO A 2 3.79 -28.39 20.11
N GLN A 3 2.77 -27.55 20.28
CA GLN A 3 1.92 -27.57 21.47
C GLN A 3 0.77 -28.57 21.27
N PRO A 4 0.49 -29.45 22.25
CA PRO A 4 -0.63 -30.38 22.16
C PRO A 4 -1.96 -29.70 22.54
N HIS A 5 -2.92 -29.75 21.63
CA HIS A 5 -4.31 -29.43 21.91
C HIS A 5 -4.92 -30.53 22.81
N LEU A 6 -5.51 -30.16 23.94
CA LEU A 6 -6.31 -31.08 24.75
C LEU A 6 -7.74 -31.12 24.19
N PRO A 7 -8.28 -32.28 23.77
CA PRO A 7 -9.69 -32.38 23.39
C PRO A 7 -10.55 -32.40 24.67
N MET A 8 -11.38 -31.37 24.86
CA MET A 8 -12.42 -31.38 25.88
C MET A 8 -13.38 -32.55 25.62
N ARG A 9 -13.36 -33.57 26.48
CA ARG A 9 -14.40 -34.60 26.52
C ARG A 9 -15.62 -34.00 27.21
N LEU A 10 -16.56 -33.46 26.42
CA LEU A 10 -17.94 -33.29 26.86
C LEU A 10 -18.53 -34.68 27.07
N GLN A 11 -18.41 -35.21 28.29
CA GLN A 11 -19.26 -36.31 28.73
C GLN A 11 -20.65 -35.73 28.98
N PHE A 12 -21.47 -35.81 27.93
CA PHE A 12 -22.91 -35.63 28.00
C PHE A 12 -23.46 -36.61 29.04
N PHE A 13 -24.04 -36.05 30.11
CA PHE A 13 -24.85 -36.74 31.09
C PHE A 13 -26.22 -37.01 30.45
N SER A 14 -26.28 -38.05 29.62
CA SER A 14 -27.52 -38.56 29.05
C SER A 14 -27.65 -40.03 29.42
N GLU A 15 -28.69 -40.30 30.20
CA GLU A 15 -29.68 -41.36 29.94
C GLU A 15 -29.70 -42.60 30.86
N GLN A 16 -30.93 -42.84 31.36
CA GLN A 16 -31.52 -43.99 32.08
C GLN A 16 -31.36 -44.13 33.61
N PRO A 17 -32.45 -44.50 34.32
CA PRO A 17 -33.20 -45.74 34.07
C PRO A 17 -34.71 -45.63 33.87
N GLU A 18 -35.21 -46.52 33.01
CA GLU A 18 -36.59 -46.98 32.86
C GLU A 18 -36.87 -48.16 33.80
N GLY A 19 -38.13 -48.28 34.25
CA GLY A 19 -38.77 -49.47 34.81
C GLY A 19 -39.01 -49.43 36.32
N ASP A 20 -40.07 -50.00 36.91
CA ASP A 20 -41.33 -50.62 36.49
C ASP A 20 -42.08 -51.00 37.80
N THR A 21 -43.42 -50.96 37.82
CA THR A 21 -44.36 -51.51 38.84
C THR A 21 -44.28 -50.97 40.29
N THR A 22 -45.33 -50.77 41.11
CA THR A 22 -46.60 -51.48 41.34
C THR A 22 -47.60 -50.55 42.06
N ALA A 23 -48.90 -50.80 41.85
CA ALA A 23 -49.99 -50.28 42.67
C ALA A 23 -49.97 -50.87 44.09
N THR A 24 -50.29 -50.09 45.13
CA THR A 24 -50.84 -50.57 46.41
C THR A 24 -51.48 -49.42 47.21
N ASP A 25 -52.77 -49.63 47.51
CA ASP A 25 -53.61 -49.17 48.60
C ASP A 25 -53.63 -47.71 49.11
N ASN A 26 -54.85 -47.17 49.01
CA ASN A 26 -55.45 -46.17 49.89
C ASN A 26 -55.55 -46.74 51.33
N PRO A 27 -55.54 -45.90 52.38
CA PRO A 27 -56.84 -45.43 52.83
C PRO A 27 -56.86 -43.98 53.29
N SER A 28 -57.98 -43.35 52.94
CA SER A 28 -58.60 -42.24 53.66
C SER A 28 -58.71 -42.52 55.16
N PRO A 29 -58.47 -41.49 55.99
CA PRO A 29 -59.31 -41.28 57.16
C PRO A 29 -59.94 -39.89 57.09
N GLU A 30 -61.27 -39.88 57.01
CA GLU A 30 -62.09 -38.71 57.28
C GLU A 30 -62.02 -38.31 58.77
N GLN A 31 -62.02 -36.99 58.97
CA GLN A 31 -62.53 -36.22 60.11
C GLN A 31 -61.71 -36.17 61.41
N LYS A 32 -61.11 -34.99 61.64
CA LYS A 32 -61.47 -34.19 62.82
C LYS A 32 -61.29 -32.68 62.58
N THR A 33 -62.29 -31.97 63.07
CA THR A 33 -62.62 -30.56 63.08
C THR A 33 -61.51 -29.60 63.54
N GLU A 34 -61.53 -28.41 62.92
CA GLU A 34 -61.20 -27.11 63.53
C GLU A 34 -59.76 -26.85 63.97
N SER A 35 -58.95 -26.39 63.03
CA SER A 35 -58.45 -25.01 63.11
C SER A 35 -58.13 -24.52 61.70
N SER A 36 -59.06 -23.77 61.10
CA SER A 36 -58.64 -22.73 60.16
C SER A 36 -58.05 -21.57 60.97
N GLU A 37 -57.07 -21.87 61.83
CA GLU A 37 -55.99 -20.91 61.99
C GLU A 37 -55.33 -20.93 60.61
N GLN A 38 -55.80 -20.05 59.73
CA GLN A 38 -55.00 -19.58 58.60
C GLN A 38 -53.62 -19.41 59.21
N LYS A 39 -52.69 -20.29 58.85
CA LYS A 39 -51.32 -20.29 59.37
C LYS A 39 -50.69 -19.04 58.77
N MET A 40 -51.05 -17.92 59.37
CA MET A 40 -50.86 -16.59 58.83
C MET A 40 -49.36 -16.40 58.93
N ILE A 41 -48.70 -16.32 57.78
CA ILE A 41 -47.26 -16.18 57.75
C ILE A 41 -46.93 -14.90 58.54
N PRO A 42 -46.10 -14.99 59.58
CA PRO A 42 -45.74 -13.83 60.37
C PRO A 42 -45.21 -12.73 59.45
N LYS A 43 -45.66 -11.49 59.63
CA LYS A 43 -45.29 -10.34 58.79
C LYS A 43 -43.78 -10.24 58.53
N ASN A 44 -42.96 -10.54 59.54
CA ASN A 44 -41.50 -10.54 59.43
C ASN A 44 -40.97 -11.54 58.38
N ARG A 45 -41.58 -12.72 58.24
CA ARG A 45 -41.19 -13.72 57.22
C ARG A 45 -41.57 -13.28 55.81
N PHE A 46 -42.72 -12.62 55.67
CA PHE A 46 -43.17 -12.08 54.39
C PHE A 46 -42.29 -10.92 53.93
N ASP A 47 -41.94 -10.01 54.85
CA ASP A 47 -41.05 -8.89 54.58
C ASP A 47 -39.65 -9.39 54.17
N GLU A 48 -39.09 -10.40 54.86
CA GLU A 48 -37.80 -11.03 54.53
C GLU A 48 -37.78 -11.63 53.11
N VAL A 49 -38.82 -12.39 52.73
CA VAL A 49 -38.91 -12.99 51.39
C VAL A 49 -39.08 -11.94 50.30
N ASN A 50 -39.84 -10.87 50.57
CA ASN A 50 -39.95 -9.76 49.62
C ASN A 50 -38.61 -9.04 49.44
N THR A 51 -37.87 -8.80 50.52
CA THR A 51 -36.52 -8.23 50.43
C THR A 51 -35.60 -9.13 49.61
N GLN A 52 -35.56 -10.44 49.88
CA GLN A 52 -34.75 -11.40 49.12
C GLN A 52 -35.16 -11.48 47.64
N MET A 53 -36.47 -11.44 47.34
CA MET A 53 -36.96 -11.45 45.97
C MET A 53 -36.53 -10.19 45.21
N GLN A 54 -36.61 -9.01 45.84
CA GLN A 54 -36.16 -7.77 45.22
C GLN A 54 -34.65 -7.82 44.97
N GLU A 55 -33.88 -8.26 45.96
CA GLU A 55 -32.42 -8.38 45.85
C GLU A 55 -31.99 -9.37 44.76
N MET A 56 -32.64 -10.54 44.66
CA MET A 56 -32.41 -11.48 43.56
C MET A 56 -32.79 -10.90 42.19
N LYS A 57 -33.89 -10.15 42.11
CA LYS A 57 -34.28 -9.47 40.86
C LYS A 57 -33.25 -8.43 40.45
N THR A 58 -32.71 -7.67 41.41
CA THR A 58 -31.65 -6.71 41.15
C THR A 58 -30.38 -7.41 40.66
N GLN A 59 -29.96 -8.49 41.33
CA GLN A 59 -28.80 -9.29 40.91
C GLN A 59 -28.98 -9.92 39.53
N LEU A 60 -30.17 -10.45 39.21
CA LEU A 60 -30.45 -10.97 37.87
C LEU A 60 -30.40 -9.88 36.80
N ALA A 61 -30.93 -8.69 37.09
CA ALA A 61 -30.89 -7.57 36.18
C ALA A 61 -29.45 -7.08 35.95
N GLU A 62 -28.64 -6.98 37.01
CA GLU A 62 -27.21 -6.64 36.91
C GLU A 62 -26.43 -7.68 36.11
N LEU A 63 -26.62 -8.96 36.39
CA LEU A 63 -25.89 -10.04 35.71
C LEU A 63 -26.31 -10.15 34.23
N GLN A 64 -27.59 -9.91 33.93
CA GLN A 64 -28.07 -9.85 32.55
C GLN A 64 -27.50 -8.66 31.80
N GLU A 65 -27.42 -7.49 32.44
CA GLU A 65 -26.82 -6.29 31.86
C GLU A 65 -25.30 -6.44 31.69
N GLU A 66 -24.60 -7.02 32.66
CA GLU A 66 -23.18 -7.33 32.57
C GLU A 66 -22.90 -8.31 31.42
N LYS A 67 -23.74 -9.34 31.25
CA LYS A 67 -23.61 -10.25 30.11
C LYS A 67 -23.82 -9.55 28.78
N ARG A 68 -24.82 -8.66 28.70
CA ARG A 68 -25.09 -7.87 27.49
C ARG A 68 -23.89 -6.99 27.14
N GLN A 69 -23.34 -6.28 28.12
CA GLN A 69 -22.15 -5.43 27.92
C GLN A 69 -20.91 -6.26 27.56
N ALA A 70 -20.71 -7.42 28.20
CA ALA A 70 -19.58 -8.31 27.90
C ALA A 70 -19.68 -8.93 26.49
N GLU A 71 -20.89 -9.22 26.01
CA GLU A 71 -21.12 -9.69 24.64
C GLU A 71 -20.88 -8.58 23.62
N GLU A 72 -21.36 -7.36 23.89
CA GLU A 72 -21.14 -6.19 23.04
C GLU A 72 -19.65 -5.83 22.92
N ALA A 73 -18.93 -5.81 24.04
CA ALA A 73 -17.48 -5.58 24.07
C ALA A 73 -16.69 -6.65 23.28
N LYS A 74 -17.09 -7.93 23.37
CA LYS A 74 -16.48 -9.01 22.58
C LYS A 74 -16.79 -8.86 21.09
N ALA A 75 -18.02 -8.49 20.74
CA ALA A 75 -18.41 -8.27 19.35
C ALA A 75 -17.60 -7.12 18.71
N GLU A 76 -17.38 -6.04 19.46
CA GLU A 76 -16.59 -4.90 19.01
C GLU A 76 -15.10 -5.26 18.83
N GLU A 77 -14.49 -5.98 19.76
CA GLU A 77 -13.10 -6.44 19.62
C GLU A 77 -12.92 -7.39 18.42
N VAL A 78 -13.89 -8.29 18.18
CA VAL A 78 -13.88 -9.17 17.00
C VAL A 78 -14.02 -8.34 15.71
N ARG A 79 -14.82 -7.27 15.72
CA ARG A 79 -14.95 -6.37 14.56
C ARG A 79 -13.64 -5.62 14.32
N ARG A 80 -13.02 -5.06 15.37
CA ARG A 80 -11.73 -4.36 15.28
C ARG A 80 -10.63 -5.27 14.74
N GLN A 81 -10.53 -6.50 15.23
CA GLN A 81 -9.53 -7.45 14.73
C GLN A 81 -9.75 -7.82 13.25
N LYS A 82 -11.00 -7.91 12.79
CA LYS A 82 -11.29 -8.15 11.37
C LYS A 82 -10.96 -6.95 10.51
N GLU A 83 -11.24 -5.73 10.98
CA GLU A 83 -10.86 -4.49 10.32
C GLU A 83 -9.31 -4.41 10.20
N GLU A 84 -8.58 -4.64 11.29
CA GLU A 84 -7.10 -4.68 11.30
C GLU A 84 -6.53 -5.75 10.35
N GLN A 85 -7.12 -6.96 10.32
CA GLN A 85 -6.71 -8.03 9.39
C GLN A 85 -6.99 -7.66 7.93
N GLY A 86 -8.11 -6.99 7.66
CA GLY A 86 -8.46 -6.47 6.34
C GLY A 86 -7.45 -5.43 5.89
N GLU A 87 -7.20 -4.42 6.71
CA GLU A 87 -6.20 -3.36 6.44
C GLU A 87 -4.81 -3.94 6.20
N TYR A 88 -4.39 -4.93 6.98
CA TYR A 88 -3.10 -5.59 6.78
C TYR A 88 -3.02 -6.33 5.45
N LYS A 89 -4.09 -7.03 5.06
CA LYS A 89 -4.15 -7.73 3.78
C LYS A 89 -4.07 -6.74 2.61
N ASP A 90 -4.81 -5.65 2.68
CA ASP A 90 -4.84 -4.60 1.65
C ASP A 90 -3.47 -3.93 1.51
N LEU A 91 -2.79 -3.66 2.63
CA LEU A 91 -1.43 -3.13 2.64
C LEU A 91 -0.45 -4.09 1.95
N LEU A 92 -0.56 -5.40 2.23
CA LEU A 92 0.29 -6.43 1.63
C LEU A 92 0.08 -6.54 0.11
N GLU A 93 -1.17 -6.53 -0.32
CA GLU A 93 -1.54 -6.56 -1.74
C GLU A 93 -1.04 -5.31 -2.49
N THR A 94 -1.17 -4.15 -1.87
CA THR A 94 -0.66 -2.89 -2.40
C THR A 94 0.86 -2.93 -2.53
N ALA A 95 1.58 -3.32 -1.48
CA ALA A 95 3.03 -3.43 -1.49
C ALA A 95 3.53 -4.44 -2.55
N GLN A 96 2.84 -5.56 -2.72
CA GLN A 96 3.19 -6.55 -3.73
C GLN A 96 2.97 -6.01 -5.15
N THR A 97 1.87 -5.30 -5.37
CA THR A 97 1.55 -4.68 -6.67
C THR A 97 2.58 -3.60 -7.01
N GLU A 98 2.90 -2.71 -6.07
CA GLU A 98 3.95 -1.70 -6.26
C GLU A 98 5.31 -2.33 -6.56
N LEU A 99 5.70 -3.39 -5.86
CA LEU A 99 6.96 -4.07 -6.12
C LEU A 99 6.97 -4.65 -7.55
N GLN A 100 5.86 -5.24 -7.99
CA GLN A 100 5.74 -5.77 -9.33
C GLN A 100 5.81 -4.67 -10.40
N THR A 101 5.16 -3.52 -10.18
CA THR A 101 5.25 -2.39 -11.12
C THR A 101 6.67 -1.82 -11.16
N TYR A 102 7.31 -1.59 -10.01
CA TYR A 102 8.71 -1.15 -9.95
C TYR A 102 9.66 -2.09 -10.67
N LYS A 103 9.48 -3.41 -10.51
CA LYS A 103 10.32 -4.41 -11.18
C LYS A 103 10.13 -4.36 -12.70
N SER A 104 8.89 -4.24 -13.17
CA SER A 104 8.57 -4.12 -14.60
C SER A 104 9.15 -2.84 -15.19
N ASP A 105 8.94 -1.71 -14.52
CA ASP A 105 9.45 -0.40 -14.95
C ASP A 105 10.98 -0.37 -14.97
N PHE A 106 11.63 -0.96 -13.97
CA PHE A 106 13.07 -1.07 -13.92
C PHE A 106 13.61 -1.91 -15.08
N ALA A 107 12.99 -3.06 -15.36
CA ALA A 107 13.39 -3.91 -16.49
C ALA A 107 13.25 -3.16 -17.83
N SER A 108 12.12 -2.49 -18.06
CA SER A 108 11.90 -1.72 -19.29
C SER A 108 12.86 -0.54 -19.43
N LYS A 109 13.11 0.21 -18.35
CA LYS A 109 14.06 1.33 -18.36
C LYS A 109 15.48 0.84 -18.58
N LYS A 110 15.86 -0.29 -17.99
CA LYS A 110 17.17 -0.91 -18.19
C LYS A 110 17.37 -1.33 -19.64
N GLU A 111 16.40 -2.03 -20.24
CA GLU A 111 16.46 -2.42 -21.65
C GLU A 111 16.58 -1.20 -22.57
N ARG A 112 15.81 -0.14 -22.31
CA ARG A 112 15.91 1.11 -23.05
C ARG A 112 17.28 1.78 -22.88
N ALA A 113 17.84 1.78 -21.67
CA ALA A 113 19.15 2.34 -21.41
C ALA A 113 20.24 1.57 -22.18
N GLU A 114 20.22 0.24 -22.15
CA GLU A 114 21.16 -0.61 -22.89
C GLU A 114 21.04 -0.39 -24.41
N ALA A 115 19.83 -0.28 -24.94
CA ALA A 115 19.60 0.00 -26.37
C ALA A 115 20.12 1.40 -26.78
N LEU A 116 19.92 2.41 -25.93
CA LEU A 116 20.43 3.76 -26.17
C LEU A 116 21.96 3.78 -26.08
N GLU A 117 22.55 3.15 -25.08
CA GLU A 117 24.00 3.03 -24.94
C GLU A 117 24.63 2.33 -26.16
N ALA A 118 24.00 1.26 -26.67
CA ALA A 118 24.45 0.61 -27.90
C ALA A 118 24.42 1.57 -29.11
N THR A 119 23.31 2.29 -29.29
CA THR A 119 23.15 3.27 -30.37
C THR A 119 24.18 4.41 -30.27
N ILE A 120 24.42 4.91 -29.06
CA ILE A 120 25.39 5.97 -28.79
C ILE A 120 26.81 5.46 -29.07
N ASN A 121 27.15 4.22 -28.70
CA ASN A 121 28.43 3.62 -29.02
C ASN A 121 28.64 3.48 -30.53
N GLU A 122 27.62 3.10 -31.30
CA GLU A 122 27.69 3.08 -32.76
C GLU A 122 27.91 4.47 -33.34
N LEU A 123 27.24 5.49 -32.80
CA LEU A 123 27.41 6.87 -33.23
C LEU A 123 28.81 7.40 -32.91
N VAL A 124 29.32 7.12 -31.70
CA VAL A 124 30.70 7.43 -31.32
C VAL A 124 31.69 6.76 -32.26
N LYS A 125 31.50 5.47 -32.57
CA LYS A 125 32.37 4.75 -33.51
C LYS A 125 32.35 5.37 -34.91
N THR A 126 31.18 5.78 -35.39
CA THR A 126 31.02 6.45 -36.68
C THR A 126 31.73 7.80 -36.72
N GLU A 127 31.58 8.61 -35.67
CA GLU A 127 32.31 9.87 -35.55
C GLU A 127 33.83 9.65 -35.45
N LEU A 128 34.28 8.62 -34.73
CA LEU A 128 35.71 8.26 -34.66
C LEU A 128 36.29 7.88 -36.02
N THR A 129 35.54 7.18 -36.89
CA THR A 129 36.01 6.89 -38.25
C THR A 129 36.13 8.13 -39.15
N SER A 130 35.44 9.22 -38.80
CA SER A 130 35.53 10.51 -39.51
C SER A 130 36.71 11.36 -39.03
N ILE A 131 37.37 10.97 -37.94
CA ILE A 131 38.51 11.66 -37.34
C ILE A 131 39.78 10.87 -37.71
N ASP A 132 40.83 11.57 -38.14
CA ASP A 132 42.14 10.96 -38.43
C ASP A 132 42.69 10.22 -37.21
N GLU A 133 43.29 9.03 -37.42
CA GLU A 133 43.71 8.10 -36.36
C GLU A 133 44.73 8.73 -35.39
N GLU A 134 45.59 9.62 -35.89
CA GLU A 134 46.55 10.38 -35.07
C GLU A 134 45.87 11.30 -34.03
N MET A 135 44.64 11.75 -34.30
CA MET A 135 43.89 12.62 -33.40
C MET A 135 43.04 11.84 -32.39
N HIS A 136 42.97 10.50 -32.49
CA HIS A 136 42.24 9.67 -31.53
C HIS A 136 42.87 9.71 -30.13
N GLU A 137 44.18 9.96 -30.05
CA GLU A 137 44.91 10.12 -28.79
C GLU A 137 44.44 11.32 -27.96
N LEU A 138 43.85 12.33 -28.61
CA LEU A 138 43.33 13.53 -27.92
C LEU A 138 42.00 13.27 -27.21
N ILE A 139 41.36 12.12 -27.46
CA ILE A 139 40.03 11.80 -26.97
C ILE A 139 40.14 11.06 -25.63
N PRO A 140 39.60 11.63 -24.53
CA PRO A 140 39.65 10.96 -23.23
C PRO A 140 38.98 9.58 -23.24
N SER A 141 39.64 8.58 -22.66
CA SER A 141 39.17 7.19 -22.63
C SER A 141 38.29 6.84 -21.42
N ASN A 142 38.26 7.69 -20.39
CA ASN A 142 37.56 7.47 -19.12
C ASN A 142 36.14 8.10 -19.07
N LEU A 143 35.55 8.39 -20.22
CA LEU A 143 34.22 9.01 -20.34
C LEU A 143 33.15 7.96 -20.69
N SER A 144 31.91 8.20 -20.26
CA SER A 144 30.79 7.41 -20.78
C SER A 144 30.59 7.66 -22.29
N PRO A 145 29.94 6.76 -23.03
CA PRO A 145 29.70 6.94 -24.47
C PRO A 145 29.01 8.28 -24.80
N GLU A 146 28.04 8.69 -23.98
CA GLU A 146 27.34 9.98 -24.12
C GLU A 146 28.29 11.17 -23.95
N GLN A 147 29.11 11.14 -22.89
CA GLN A 147 30.08 12.18 -22.61
C GLN A 147 31.17 12.24 -23.68
N LYS A 148 31.58 11.09 -24.20
CA LYS A 148 32.56 10.99 -25.28
C LYS A 148 32.02 11.62 -26.56
N LEU A 149 30.78 11.32 -26.92
CA LEU A 149 30.10 11.94 -28.06
C LEU A 149 29.98 13.45 -27.90
N GLU A 150 29.57 13.93 -26.73
CA GLU A 150 29.46 15.36 -26.45
C GLU A 150 30.83 16.07 -26.55
N TRP A 151 31.88 15.45 -26.02
CA TRP A 151 33.24 15.97 -26.13
C TRP A 151 33.70 16.03 -27.59
N ILE A 152 33.49 14.96 -28.38
CA ILE A 152 33.83 14.91 -29.80
C ILE A 152 33.12 16.04 -30.55
N ASN A 153 31.82 16.22 -30.32
CA ASN A 153 31.03 17.29 -30.94
C ASN A 153 31.55 18.68 -30.58
N LYS A 154 31.92 18.91 -29.31
CA LYS A 154 32.52 20.18 -28.87
C LYS A 154 33.90 20.42 -29.49
N ALA A 155 34.73 19.40 -29.57
CA ALA A 155 36.06 19.48 -30.18
C ALA A 155 35.96 19.78 -31.69
N LYS A 156 35.05 19.07 -32.39
CA LYS A 156 34.73 19.32 -33.81
C LYS A 156 34.24 20.76 -34.04
N ALA A 157 33.30 21.24 -33.21
CA ALA A 157 32.80 22.61 -33.29
C ALA A 157 33.89 23.67 -33.03
N LYS A 158 34.90 23.34 -32.22
CA LYS A 158 36.07 24.19 -31.98
C LYS A 158 37.16 24.08 -33.05
N GLY A 159 36.99 23.20 -34.04
CA GLY A 159 37.95 23.01 -35.13
C GLY A 159 39.16 22.14 -34.76
N PHE A 160 39.08 21.31 -33.72
CA PHE A 160 40.18 20.41 -33.32
C PHE A 160 40.47 19.32 -34.37
N PHE A 161 39.48 18.93 -35.18
CA PHE A 161 39.57 17.82 -36.15
C PHE A 161 39.59 18.26 -37.62
N THR A 162 40.06 19.48 -37.91
CA THR A 162 40.26 19.91 -39.30
C THR A 162 41.64 19.48 -39.78
N SER A 163 41.73 18.60 -40.80
CA SER A 163 43.00 18.16 -41.37
C SER A 163 43.87 19.35 -41.87
N PRO A 164 45.22 19.23 -41.86
CA PRO A 164 46.14 20.29 -42.28
C PRO A 164 46.18 20.57 -43.81
N SER A 165 45.15 20.18 -44.57
CA SER A 165 45.05 20.43 -46.02
C SER A 165 43.95 21.46 -46.34
N GLN A 166 43.95 22.56 -45.59
CA GLN A 166 43.60 23.85 -46.17
C GLN A 166 44.87 24.68 -46.11
N GLU A 167 45.34 25.10 -47.28
CA GLU A 167 46.48 25.99 -47.50
C GLU A 167 46.57 27.10 -46.43
N PRO A 168 47.80 27.56 -46.10
CA PRO A 168 48.01 28.54 -45.04
C PRO A 168 47.04 29.70 -45.24
N ARG A 169 46.20 29.96 -44.22
CA ARG A 169 45.37 31.17 -44.16
C ARG A 169 46.31 32.34 -44.42
N SER A 170 46.18 32.93 -45.60
CA SER A 170 46.90 34.13 -46.00
C SER A 170 46.76 35.16 -44.89
N VAL A 171 47.86 35.39 -44.19
CA VAL A 171 47.98 36.41 -43.15
C VAL A 171 48.02 37.75 -43.88
N GLY A 172 46.86 38.24 -44.32
CA GLY A 172 46.80 39.49 -45.06
C GLY A 172 45.59 39.65 -45.94
N SER A 173 44.40 39.77 -45.35
CA SER A 173 43.31 40.52 -45.98
C SER A 173 42.57 41.35 -44.95
N LYS A 174 42.65 42.66 -45.14
CA LYS A 174 42.11 43.72 -44.30
C LYS A 174 40.58 43.71 -44.38
N LYS A 175 39.95 43.78 -43.20
CA LYS A 175 38.89 44.73 -42.81
C LYS A 175 37.86 45.12 -43.90
N GLN A 176 36.64 44.59 -43.80
CA GLN A 176 35.37 45.21 -44.23
C GLN A 176 34.29 44.64 -43.29
N GLN A 177 34.02 45.31 -42.17
CA GLN A 177 33.04 46.38 -41.99
C GLN A 177 31.62 45.82 -41.82
N GLU A 178 31.10 46.09 -40.64
CA GLU A 178 29.79 45.76 -40.10
C GLU A 178 28.67 46.21 -41.05
N ASP A 179 27.75 45.29 -41.38
CA ASP A 179 26.40 45.63 -41.82
C ASP A 179 25.43 45.13 -40.76
N ASP A 180 25.07 46.08 -39.89
CA ASP A 180 24.05 45.95 -38.86
C ASP A 180 22.68 46.00 -39.55
N THR A 181 22.14 44.84 -39.95
CA THR A 181 20.74 44.74 -40.35
C THR A 181 20.13 43.45 -39.78
N PRO A 182 19.19 43.54 -38.82
CA PRO A 182 18.54 42.34 -38.28
C PRO A 182 17.71 41.65 -39.38
N PRO A 183 17.80 40.31 -39.53
CA PRO A 183 17.02 39.60 -40.53
C PRO A 183 15.53 39.72 -40.20
N LYS A 184 14.75 40.31 -41.13
CA LYS A 184 13.30 40.26 -41.10
C LYS A 184 12.89 38.79 -41.17
N LYS A 185 12.35 38.26 -40.07
CA LYS A 185 11.77 36.92 -40.02
C LYS A 185 10.40 36.96 -40.67
N ASP A 186 10.18 36.15 -41.69
CA ASP A 186 8.89 36.05 -42.38
C ASP A 186 7.79 35.59 -41.40
N PRO A 187 6.64 36.30 -41.33
CA PRO A 187 5.59 36.03 -40.34
C PRO A 187 4.82 34.73 -40.58
N GLU A 188 5.07 34.03 -41.69
CA GLU A 188 4.42 32.76 -42.02
C GLU A 188 5.08 31.54 -41.38
N ASN A 189 6.32 31.65 -40.89
CA ASN A 189 7.07 30.51 -40.37
C ASN A 189 7.29 30.56 -38.84
N MET A 190 6.46 31.31 -38.12
CA MET A 190 6.54 31.43 -36.65
C MET A 190 5.58 30.47 -35.94
N ASN A 191 6.10 29.75 -34.94
CA ASN A 191 5.32 28.91 -34.02
C ASN A 191 4.28 29.76 -33.26
N PRO A 192 3.03 29.31 -33.03
CA PRO A 192 1.95 30.08 -32.37
C PRO A 192 2.32 30.85 -31.11
N LEU A 193 3.24 30.35 -30.27
CA LEU A 193 3.69 31.08 -29.07
C LEU A 193 4.47 32.37 -29.39
N GLN A 194 5.20 32.43 -30.50
CA GLN A 194 5.98 33.61 -30.90
C GLN A 194 5.09 34.69 -31.55
N LYS A 195 4.00 34.28 -32.19
CA LYS A 195 3.05 35.19 -32.86
C LYS A 195 2.31 36.11 -31.87
N ASN A 196 2.03 35.62 -30.67
CA ASN A 196 1.32 36.40 -29.65
C ASN A 196 2.20 37.46 -28.97
N SER A 197 3.52 37.22 -28.90
CA SER A 197 4.44 38.19 -28.30
C SER A 197 4.73 39.38 -29.23
N SER A 198 4.66 39.19 -30.55
CA SER A 198 4.94 40.26 -31.52
C SER A 198 3.75 41.21 -31.76
N ARG A 199 2.55 40.90 -31.27
CA ARG A 199 1.34 41.70 -31.50
C ARG A 199 1.06 42.73 -30.40
N ASN A 200 1.83 42.71 -29.32
CA ASN A 200 1.61 43.51 -28.12
C ASN A 200 2.76 44.49 -27.80
N GLY A 201 3.59 44.82 -28.81
CA GLY A 201 4.62 45.84 -28.75
C GLY A 201 4.36 46.95 -29.75
#